data_AF-A0AAF0C6L8-F1
#
_entry.id   AF-A0AAF0C6L8-F1
#
_cell.length_a   1.000
_cell.length_b   1.000
_cell.length_c   1.000
_cell.angle_alpha   90.00
_cell.angle_beta   90.00
_cell.angle_gamma   90.00
#
_symmetry.space_group_name_H-M   'P 1'
#
loop_
_entity.id
_entity.type
_entity.pdbx_description
1 polymer ?
#
loop_
_entity_poly.entity_id
_entity_poly.type
_entity_poly.pdbx_seq_one_letter_code
_entity_poly.pdbx_strand_id
1 'polypeptide(L)'
;MSQPISGATGAESTGSISREQTISLVMRVLGERDTILDDNIRSQAAAMEASNQKIVEANKLSQLTNIGANNAGLTVDEMDDFSDADYPDFTSTKLANGDDFIDFGDGTGVVIERSGDNRSWKLVEYDPSEQRTPDTDPTFTNETRVWGDPHVDEGGDGSTDWDFNEQSTFVTPTGVKITVETAPWGSSGATVSDNLYISRGDDQAVVTGLSNNANGGGQSDDTLRVASDGSLFDDATKNDGTIFVTTNGDVSDWSALNGDDISSGKVAQTEVTEEITTLPLTDKNKEMLTKAGLDPADYTEGGALVLTSTEMATVKTTMESLFTIEATPENIALLEEMGADISTLQYGSALVFTEAEKENLKQMSSDFVDSLTSRSQTELIALQSLMNKYDENVKQQTNMLSTAHSENDSIIGNTRI
;
A
#
# COMPACT_ATOMS: atom_id res chain seq x y z
N MET A 1 -100.75 -3.86 36.61
CA MET A 1 -101.05 -5.31 36.75
C MET A 1 -99.76 -6.08 36.56
N SER A 2 -99.53 -7.05 37.45
CA SER A 2 -98.73 -8.28 37.34
C SER A 2 -97.39 -8.34 36.59
N GLN A 3 -96.39 -8.87 37.32
CA GLN A 3 -95.11 -9.50 36.92
C GLN A 3 -95.27 -10.70 35.94
N PRO A 4 -94.23 -11.52 35.55
CA PRO A 4 -92.74 -11.51 35.76
C PRO A 4 -91.81 -11.98 34.58
N ILE A 5 -90.49 -11.78 34.75
CA ILE A 5 -89.28 -12.67 34.58
C ILE A 5 -89.02 -13.49 33.28
N SER A 6 -87.81 -13.37 32.67
CA SER A 6 -86.75 -14.42 32.63
C SER A 6 -85.61 -14.20 31.60
N GLY A 7 -84.35 -14.37 32.06
CA GLY A 7 -83.16 -14.79 31.28
C GLY A 7 -82.11 -13.68 31.05
N ALA A 8 -80.80 -13.83 31.32
CA ALA A 8 -80.00 -14.97 31.73
C ALA A 8 -78.66 -14.49 32.36
N THR A 9 -78.26 -15.18 33.42
CA THR A 9 -76.90 -15.46 33.95
C THR A 9 -75.69 -14.70 33.41
N GLY A 10 -75.15 -13.79 34.22
CA GLY A 10 -73.74 -13.38 34.19
C GLY A 10 -73.06 -13.82 35.49
N ALA A 11 -72.19 -14.82 35.41
CA ALA A 11 -71.24 -15.16 36.46
C ALA A 11 -69.85 -14.74 35.96
N GLU A 12 -69.48 -13.48 36.16
CA GLU A 12 -68.08 -13.06 36.11
C GLU A 12 -67.51 -13.20 37.52
N SER A 13 -66.75 -14.27 37.76
CA SER A 13 -65.88 -14.35 38.93
C SER A 13 -64.64 -13.48 38.64
N THR A 14 -64.74 -12.19 38.91
CA THR A 14 -63.57 -11.32 39.02
C THR A 14 -62.84 -11.71 40.30
N GLY A 15 -61.86 -12.60 40.18
CA GLY A 15 -60.96 -12.95 41.28
C GLY A 15 -60.26 -11.68 41.76
N SER A 16 -60.57 -11.24 42.98
CA SER A 16 -59.89 -10.13 43.62
C SER A 16 -58.43 -10.50 43.86
N ILE A 17 -57.51 -9.87 43.12
CA ILE A 17 -56.08 -9.93 43.41
C ILE A 17 -55.89 -9.40 44.84
N SER A 18 -55.26 -10.18 45.73
CA SER A 18 -55.02 -9.70 47.09
C SER A 18 -54.00 -8.54 47.06
N ARG A 19 -54.11 -7.60 47.99
CA ARG A 19 -53.22 -6.43 48.04
C ARG A 19 -51.74 -6.82 48.20
N GLU A 20 -51.46 -7.97 48.83
CA GLU A 20 -50.14 -8.61 48.89
C GLU A 20 -49.62 -9.04 47.52
N GLN A 21 -50.47 -9.63 46.67
CA GLN A 21 -50.08 -10.01 45.31
C GLN A 21 -49.73 -8.77 44.46
N THR A 22 -50.43 -7.65 44.67
CA THR A 22 -50.10 -6.37 44.03
C THR A 22 -48.75 -5.82 44.50
N ILE A 23 -48.47 -5.85 45.81
CA ILE A 23 -47.18 -5.40 46.37
C ILE A 23 -46.02 -6.26 45.86
N SER A 24 -46.19 -7.59 45.84
CA SER A 24 -45.20 -8.53 45.30
C SER A 24 -44.93 -8.29 43.80
N LEU A 25 -45.98 -8.06 43.01
CA LEU A 25 -45.85 -7.75 41.59
C LEU A 25 -45.10 -6.44 41.35
N VAL A 26 -45.41 -5.39 42.13
CA VAL A 26 -44.73 -4.09 42.05
C VAL A 26 -43.27 -4.20 42.45
N MET A 27 -42.92 -4.94 43.51
CA MET A 27 -41.51 -5.16 43.87
C MET A 27 -40.75 -5.91 42.78
N ARG A 28 -41.36 -6.91 42.14
CA ARG A 28 -40.74 -7.62 41.01
C ARG A 28 -40.48 -6.68 39.84
N VAL A 29 -41.46 -5.86 39.46
CA VAL A 29 -41.31 -4.87 38.37
C VAL A 29 -40.23 -3.83 38.70
N LEU A 30 -40.16 -3.36 39.95
CA LEU A 30 -39.12 -2.41 40.36
C LEU A 30 -37.73 -3.05 40.34
N GLY A 31 -37.60 -4.34 40.67
CA GLY A 31 -36.35 -5.10 40.57
C GLY A 31 -35.92 -5.32 39.12
N GLU A 32 -36.84 -5.70 38.22
CA GLU A 32 -36.56 -5.80 36.78
C GLU A 32 -36.13 -4.44 36.19
N ARG A 33 -36.78 -3.35 36.61
CA ARG A 33 -36.39 -1.99 36.24
C ARG A 33 -35.00 -1.62 36.75
N ASP A 34 -34.60 -2.13 37.90
CA ASP A 34 -33.28 -1.91 38.49
C ASP A 34 -32.17 -2.52 37.63
N THR A 35 -32.34 -3.78 37.22
CA THR A 35 -31.43 -4.48 36.30
C THR A 35 -31.30 -3.74 34.97
N ILE A 36 -32.42 -3.29 34.39
CA ILE A 36 -32.41 -2.54 33.13
C ILE A 36 -31.69 -1.20 33.29
N LEU A 37 -31.89 -0.49 34.40
CA LEU A 37 -31.21 0.79 34.64
C LEU A 37 -29.71 0.60 34.86
N ASP A 38 -29.30 -0.44 35.60
CA ASP A 38 -27.89 -0.78 35.82
C ASP A 38 -27.18 -1.14 34.50
N ASP A 39 -27.81 -1.98 33.67
CA ASP A 39 -27.28 -2.34 32.35
C ASP A 39 -27.14 -1.11 31.43
N ASN A 40 -28.13 -0.21 31.45
CA ASN A 40 -28.07 1.04 30.69
C ASN A 40 -26.97 1.98 31.19
N ILE A 41 -26.79 2.12 32.52
CA ILE A 41 -25.72 2.91 33.13
C ILE A 41 -24.35 2.35 32.71
N ARG A 42 -24.16 1.02 32.79
CA ARG A 42 -22.90 0.37 32.42
C ARG A 42 -22.60 0.55 30.93
N SER A 43 -23.59 0.38 30.06
CA SER A 43 -23.45 0.62 28.62
C SER A 43 -23.10 2.07 28.30
N GLN A 44 -23.73 3.03 28.99
CA GLN A 44 -23.47 4.45 28.78
C GLN A 44 -22.08 4.87 29.27
N ALA A 45 -21.62 4.32 30.40
CA ALA A 45 -20.28 4.57 30.93
C ALA A 45 -19.19 4.03 29.99
N ALA A 46 -19.39 2.84 29.40
CA ALA A 46 -18.46 2.25 28.43
C ALA A 46 -18.35 3.09 27.15
N ALA A 47 -19.46 3.64 26.64
CA ALA A 47 -19.44 4.53 25.47
C ALA A 47 -18.64 5.83 25.73
N MET A 48 -18.77 6.38 26.93
CA MET A 48 -18.05 7.58 27.36
C MET A 48 -16.55 7.31 27.52
N GLU A 49 -16.18 6.15 28.09
CA GLU A 49 -14.78 5.72 28.20
C GLU A 49 -14.13 5.56 26.82
N ALA A 50 -14.82 4.91 25.88
CA ALA A 50 -14.36 4.79 24.49
C ALA A 50 -14.18 6.17 23.82
N SER A 51 -15.13 7.09 24.01
CA SER A 51 -15.01 8.46 23.47
C SER A 51 -13.81 9.21 24.06
N ASN A 52 -13.55 9.05 25.37
CA ASN A 52 -12.42 9.70 26.03
C ASN A 52 -11.06 9.11 25.58
N GLN A 53 -10.98 7.80 25.30
CA GLN A 53 -9.78 7.19 24.73
C GLN A 53 -9.46 7.78 23.36
N LYS A 54 -10.47 7.95 22.49
CA LYS A 54 -10.32 8.59 21.18
C LYS A 54 -9.88 10.06 21.30
N ILE A 55 -10.37 10.79 22.30
CA ILE A 55 -9.89 12.16 22.56
C ILE A 55 -8.39 12.16 22.89
N VAL A 56 -7.91 11.19 23.67
CA VAL A 56 -6.47 11.07 23.99
C VAL A 56 -5.66 10.79 22.72
N GLU A 57 -6.13 9.89 21.86
CA GLU A 57 -5.48 9.54 20.59
C GLU A 57 -5.48 10.72 19.60
N ALA A 58 -6.62 11.38 19.40
CA ALA A 58 -6.73 12.57 18.58
C ALA A 58 -5.84 13.71 19.09
N ASN A 59 -5.73 13.88 20.42
CA ASN A 59 -4.80 14.85 21.00
C ASN A 59 -3.34 14.46 20.79
N LYS A 60 -2.98 13.18 20.81
CA LYS A 60 -1.64 12.72 20.43
C LYS A 60 -1.35 13.07 18.97
N LEU A 61 -2.30 12.85 18.06
CA LEU A 61 -2.16 13.22 16.64
C LEU A 61 -2.08 14.75 16.44
N SER A 62 -2.88 15.53 17.19
CA SER A 62 -2.80 16.99 17.22
C SER A 62 -1.44 17.47 17.74
N GLN A 63 -0.85 16.77 18.71
CA GLN A 63 0.51 17.05 19.17
C GLN A 63 1.54 16.68 18.10
N LEU A 64 1.39 15.54 17.42
CA LEU A 64 2.27 15.13 16.32
C LEU A 64 2.26 16.14 15.16
N THR A 65 1.08 16.61 14.75
CA THR A 65 0.92 17.62 13.69
C THR A 65 1.38 19.03 14.10
N ASN A 66 1.33 19.37 15.39
CA ASN A 66 1.84 20.65 15.91
C ASN A 66 3.35 20.65 16.21
N ILE A 67 3.96 19.49 16.39
CA ILE A 67 5.39 19.38 16.72
C ILE A 67 6.27 19.40 15.46
N GLY A 68 5.72 19.16 14.25
CA GLY A 68 6.53 19.12 13.03
C GLY A 68 7.65 18.07 13.10
N ALA A 69 7.51 17.08 13.98
CA ALA A 69 8.44 15.97 14.06
C ALA A 69 8.12 15.02 12.92
N ASN A 70 9.00 15.00 11.93
CA ASN A 70 9.15 13.88 11.00
C ASN A 70 9.41 12.64 11.86
N ASN A 71 8.39 11.82 12.11
CA ASN A 71 8.47 10.73 13.08
C ASN A 71 8.54 9.35 12.41
N ALA A 72 8.23 9.26 11.11
CA ALA A 72 8.59 8.10 10.29
C ALA A 72 10.02 8.23 9.75
N GLY A 73 10.41 9.47 9.39
CA GLY A 73 11.68 9.74 8.73
C GLY A 73 11.79 8.91 7.47
N LEU A 74 11.12 9.35 6.38
CA LEU A 74 11.29 8.74 5.05
C LEU A 74 12.78 8.49 4.85
N THR A 75 13.17 7.22 4.92
CA THR A 75 14.53 6.83 4.61
C THR A 75 14.57 6.67 3.10
N VAL A 76 15.70 7.02 2.50
CA VAL A 76 15.82 7.01 1.04
C VAL A 76 15.74 5.61 0.46
N ASP A 77 16.00 4.61 1.29
CA ASP A 77 15.81 3.20 0.94
C ASP A 77 14.31 2.90 0.68
N GLU A 78 13.37 3.66 1.28
CA GLU A 78 11.93 3.55 1.00
C GLU A 78 11.52 4.27 -0.30
N MET A 79 12.40 5.10 -0.88
CA MET A 79 12.19 5.67 -2.22
C MET A 79 12.45 4.66 -3.33
N ASP A 80 13.42 3.76 -3.15
CA ASP A 80 13.71 2.69 -4.09
C ASP A 80 12.59 1.61 -4.09
N ASP A 81 11.90 1.43 -2.95
CA ASP A 81 10.75 0.53 -2.76
C ASP A 81 9.42 1.05 -3.38
N PHE A 82 9.35 2.31 -3.81
CA PHE A 82 8.18 2.78 -4.59
C PHE A 82 8.08 2.13 -5.98
N SER A 83 9.11 1.39 -6.39
CA SER A 83 9.16 0.64 -7.64
C SER A 83 8.61 -0.79 -7.55
N ASP A 84 8.61 -1.40 -6.36
CA ASP A 84 8.46 -2.85 -6.22
C ASP A 84 7.01 -3.28 -5.97
N ALA A 85 6.23 -2.51 -5.19
CA ALA A 85 4.92 -2.94 -4.72
C ALA A 85 3.82 -3.10 -5.81
N ASP A 86 4.00 -2.52 -7.00
CA ASP A 86 3.01 -2.58 -8.08
C ASP A 86 3.30 -3.69 -9.11
N TYR A 87 4.48 -4.33 -9.06
CA TYR A 87 4.88 -5.39 -9.99
C TYR A 87 5.32 -6.67 -9.26
N PRO A 88 5.11 -7.87 -9.83
CA PRO A 88 5.67 -9.10 -9.28
C PRO A 88 7.20 -9.12 -9.36
N ASP A 89 7.83 -9.77 -8.38
CA ASP A 89 9.27 -10.06 -8.36
C ASP A 89 9.76 -10.68 -9.68
N PHE A 90 11.03 -10.45 -9.98
CA PHE A 90 11.70 -11.09 -11.10
C PHE A 90 11.67 -12.62 -10.95
N THR A 91 11.35 -13.30 -12.04
CA THR A 91 11.43 -14.76 -12.10
C THR A 91 12.29 -15.21 -13.27
N SER A 92 12.83 -16.43 -13.20
CA SER A 92 13.51 -17.05 -14.34
C SER A 92 12.87 -18.39 -14.68
N THR A 93 12.69 -18.62 -15.98
CA THR A 93 12.15 -19.88 -16.52
C THR A 93 12.96 -20.31 -17.73
N LYS A 94 12.81 -21.58 -18.11
CA LYS A 94 13.35 -22.12 -19.37
C LYS A 94 12.24 -22.15 -20.39
N LEU A 95 12.47 -21.50 -21.53
CA LEU A 95 11.59 -21.60 -22.69
C LEU A 95 11.69 -22.99 -23.33
N ALA A 96 10.70 -23.37 -24.14
CA ALA A 96 10.65 -24.69 -24.78
C ALA A 96 11.85 -24.96 -25.71
N ASN A 97 12.48 -23.91 -26.22
CA ASN A 97 13.69 -24.00 -27.05
C ASN A 97 15.00 -24.13 -26.23
N GLY A 98 14.92 -24.05 -24.89
CA GLY A 98 16.06 -24.17 -23.96
C GLY A 98 16.69 -22.85 -23.53
N ASP A 99 16.23 -21.73 -24.08
CA ASP A 99 16.65 -20.38 -23.71
C ASP A 99 16.20 -20.04 -22.28
N ASP A 100 16.92 -19.14 -21.60
CA ASP A 100 16.43 -18.60 -20.33
C ASP A 100 15.57 -17.38 -20.60
N PHE A 101 14.46 -17.28 -19.90
CA PHE A 101 13.62 -16.10 -19.87
C PHE A 101 13.60 -15.53 -18.46
N ILE A 102 14.06 -14.29 -18.32
CA ILE A 102 13.96 -13.48 -17.12
C ILE A 102 12.71 -12.64 -17.30
N ASP A 103 11.72 -12.91 -16.47
CA ASP A 103 10.41 -12.27 -16.51
C ASP A 103 10.35 -11.20 -15.42
N PHE A 104 10.14 -9.95 -15.80
CA PHE A 104 10.08 -8.80 -14.88
C PHE A 104 8.70 -8.58 -14.26
N GLY A 105 7.68 -9.33 -14.69
CA GLY A 105 6.31 -9.26 -14.16
C GLY A 105 5.50 -8.05 -14.58
N ASP A 106 6.06 -7.20 -15.41
CA ASP A 106 5.46 -5.95 -15.88
C ASP A 106 5.05 -6.00 -17.36
N GLY A 107 5.07 -7.19 -17.97
CA GLY A 107 4.86 -7.37 -19.41
C GLY A 107 6.13 -7.22 -20.25
N THR A 108 7.29 -7.02 -19.62
CA THR A 108 8.60 -7.03 -20.27
C THR A 108 9.53 -8.07 -19.67
N GLY A 109 10.58 -8.45 -20.40
CA GLY A 109 11.57 -9.40 -19.91
C GLY A 109 12.80 -9.48 -20.80
N VAL A 110 13.74 -10.33 -20.40
CA VAL A 110 14.96 -10.62 -21.16
C VAL A 110 15.05 -12.10 -21.48
N VAL A 111 15.22 -12.44 -22.76
CA VAL A 111 15.56 -13.79 -23.21
C VAL A 111 17.06 -13.88 -23.42
N ILE A 112 17.71 -14.85 -22.78
CA ILE A 112 19.10 -15.22 -23.02
C ILE A 112 19.09 -16.42 -23.96
N GLU A 113 19.51 -16.22 -25.21
CA GLU A 113 19.51 -17.27 -26.22
C GLU A 113 20.64 -18.27 -25.91
N ARG A 114 20.27 -19.51 -25.55
CA ARG A 114 21.18 -20.60 -25.20
C ARG A 114 21.46 -21.52 -26.39
N SER A 115 20.68 -21.38 -27.46
CA SER A 115 20.82 -22.13 -28.70
C SER A 115 21.20 -21.21 -29.88
N GLY A 116 22.02 -21.73 -30.80
CA GLY A 116 22.53 -20.97 -31.95
C GLY A 116 23.97 -20.45 -31.80
N ASP A 117 24.57 -20.01 -32.90
CA ASP A 117 25.99 -19.57 -32.96
C ASP A 117 26.21 -18.16 -32.36
N ASN A 118 25.15 -17.50 -31.88
CA ASN A 118 25.15 -16.09 -31.51
C ASN A 118 24.76 -15.92 -30.04
N ARG A 119 25.65 -15.27 -29.28
CA ARG A 119 25.55 -15.01 -27.83
C ARG A 119 24.68 -13.80 -27.56
N SER A 120 23.47 -13.93 -28.03
CA SER A 120 22.52 -12.86 -28.13
C SER A 120 21.53 -12.92 -26.98
N TRP A 121 20.97 -11.77 -26.72
CA TRP A 121 19.90 -11.61 -25.77
C TRP A 121 18.86 -10.70 -26.39
N LYS A 122 17.63 -10.85 -25.93
CA LYS A 122 16.50 -10.07 -26.42
C LYS A 122 15.83 -9.39 -25.26
N LEU A 123 15.54 -8.10 -25.38
CA LEU A 123 14.44 -7.50 -24.63
C LEU A 123 13.16 -7.86 -25.37
N VAL A 124 12.13 -8.24 -24.62
CA VAL A 124 10.86 -8.69 -25.19
C VAL A 124 9.70 -8.10 -24.42
N GLU A 125 8.60 -7.90 -25.13
CA GLU A 125 7.29 -7.60 -24.57
C GLU A 125 6.35 -8.78 -24.72
N TYR A 126 5.45 -8.96 -23.75
CA TYR A 126 4.42 -9.98 -23.76
C TYR A 126 3.21 -9.50 -22.96
N ASP A 127 2.06 -10.16 -23.14
CA ASP A 127 0.87 -9.87 -22.33
C ASP A 127 1.03 -10.47 -20.92
N PRO A 128 1.09 -9.68 -19.84
CA PRO A 128 1.27 -10.18 -18.48
C PRO A 128 0.08 -11.05 -18.00
N SER A 129 -1.06 -11.01 -18.70
CA SER A 129 -2.20 -11.89 -18.46
C SER A 129 -2.03 -13.28 -19.08
N GLU A 130 -1.09 -13.46 -20.01
CA GLU A 130 -0.67 -14.79 -20.45
C GLU A 130 -0.08 -15.51 -19.23
N GLN A 131 -0.81 -16.54 -18.79
CA GLN A 131 -0.58 -17.19 -17.52
C GLN A 131 0.85 -17.74 -17.49
N ARG A 132 1.68 -17.28 -16.52
CA ARG A 132 3.02 -17.78 -16.14
C ARG A 132 2.98 -19.28 -15.78
N THR A 133 2.62 -20.12 -16.74
CA THR A 133 2.50 -21.56 -16.56
C THR A 133 3.83 -22.20 -16.94
N PRO A 134 4.35 -23.16 -16.16
CA PRO A 134 5.66 -23.77 -16.39
C PRO A 134 5.88 -24.44 -17.76
N ASP A 135 4.82 -24.60 -18.57
CA ASP A 135 4.83 -25.41 -19.79
C ASP A 135 4.37 -24.65 -21.06
N THR A 136 4.13 -23.33 -20.97
CA THR A 136 3.74 -22.51 -22.13
C THR A 136 4.63 -21.28 -22.21
N ASP A 137 5.38 -21.17 -23.30
CA ASP A 137 6.17 -19.97 -23.59
C ASP A 137 5.22 -18.79 -23.85
N PRO A 138 5.53 -17.59 -23.32
CA PRO A 138 4.77 -16.38 -23.64
C PRO A 138 4.91 -16.03 -25.12
N THR A 139 3.88 -15.38 -25.67
CA THR A 139 3.92 -14.83 -27.02
C THR A 139 4.58 -13.45 -26.96
N PHE A 140 5.78 -13.33 -27.53
CA PHE A 140 6.44 -12.04 -27.62
C PHE A 140 5.81 -11.18 -28.72
N THR A 141 5.44 -9.95 -28.38
CA THR A 141 4.74 -9.02 -29.29
C THR A 141 5.69 -8.03 -29.95
N ASN A 142 6.71 -7.58 -29.22
CA ASN A 142 7.80 -6.74 -29.69
C ASN A 142 9.12 -7.27 -29.11
N GLU A 143 10.22 -7.06 -29.82
CA GLU A 143 11.54 -7.43 -29.34
C GLU A 143 12.63 -6.46 -29.82
N THR A 144 13.68 -6.31 -29.01
CA THR A 144 14.98 -5.81 -29.46
C THR A 144 16.03 -6.87 -29.18
N ARG A 145 16.74 -7.29 -30.23
CA ARG A 145 17.80 -8.29 -30.12
C ARG A 145 19.18 -7.65 -30.16
N VAL A 146 20.05 -8.07 -29.26
CA VAL A 146 21.46 -7.63 -29.22
C VAL A 146 22.39 -8.81 -29.43
N TRP A 147 23.36 -8.69 -30.34
CA TRP A 147 24.27 -9.79 -30.70
C TRP A 147 25.62 -9.31 -31.26
N GLY A 148 26.63 -10.19 -31.31
CA GLY A 148 27.89 -9.89 -32.01
C GLY A 148 28.65 -8.69 -31.44
N ASP A 149 29.26 -7.87 -32.32
CA ASP A 149 29.84 -6.57 -31.93
C ASP A 149 28.75 -5.51 -31.78
N PRO A 150 28.26 -5.27 -30.55
CA PRO A 150 26.85 -5.30 -30.25
C PRO A 150 25.98 -4.62 -31.31
N HIS A 151 25.45 -5.45 -32.21
CA HIS A 151 24.42 -5.12 -33.18
C HIS A 151 23.08 -5.12 -32.45
N VAL A 152 22.31 -4.07 -32.66
CA VAL A 152 20.94 -3.94 -32.16
C VAL A 152 19.98 -4.05 -33.34
N ASP A 153 19.01 -4.94 -33.20
CA ASP A 153 17.91 -5.21 -34.14
C ASP A 153 16.61 -4.86 -33.41
N GLU A 154 16.01 -3.74 -33.81
CA GLU A 154 14.77 -3.17 -33.30
C GLU A 154 13.58 -3.77 -34.04
N GLY A 155 12.67 -4.42 -33.31
CA GLY A 155 11.51 -5.08 -33.90
C GLY A 155 11.77 -6.49 -34.44
N GLY A 156 13.00 -6.99 -34.36
CA GLY A 156 13.34 -8.39 -34.63
C GLY A 156 13.24 -8.77 -36.11
N ASP A 157 13.59 -7.86 -37.01
CA ASP A 157 13.50 -8.09 -38.46
C ASP A 157 14.70 -8.90 -39.01
N GLY A 158 15.72 -9.11 -38.18
CA GLY A 158 16.95 -9.84 -38.49
C GLY A 158 18.07 -8.97 -39.06
N SER A 159 17.90 -7.65 -39.10
CA SER A 159 18.87 -6.66 -39.58
C SER A 159 19.42 -5.83 -38.44
N THR A 160 20.65 -5.35 -38.59
CA THR A 160 21.22 -4.38 -37.64
C THR A 160 20.69 -2.99 -37.96
N ASP A 161 20.02 -2.36 -37.00
CA ASP A 161 19.59 -0.96 -37.08
C ASP A 161 20.70 -0.02 -36.62
N TRP A 162 21.33 -0.36 -35.49
CA TRP A 162 22.44 0.39 -34.92
C TRP A 162 23.36 -0.48 -34.08
N ASP A 163 24.49 0.10 -33.66
CA ASP A 163 25.50 -0.60 -32.88
C ASP A 163 25.93 0.21 -31.65
N PHE A 164 26.36 -0.49 -30.59
CA PHE A 164 27.13 0.09 -29.49
C PHE A 164 28.42 -0.69 -29.24
N ASN A 165 29.43 -0.05 -28.65
CA ASN A 165 30.78 -0.66 -28.53
C ASN A 165 31.45 -0.47 -27.17
N GLU A 166 30.78 0.14 -26.20
CA GLU A 166 31.25 0.25 -24.81
C GLU A 166 30.07 -0.07 -23.90
N GLN A 167 30.26 0.08 -22.60
CA GLN A 167 29.20 -0.18 -21.62
C GLN A 167 27.99 0.75 -21.86
N SER A 168 26.80 0.20 -21.76
CA SER A 168 25.56 0.94 -22.03
C SER A 168 24.40 0.34 -21.23
N THR A 169 23.37 1.14 -20.98
CA THR A 169 22.21 0.73 -20.18
C THR A 169 20.93 0.94 -20.98
N PHE A 170 20.10 -0.10 -21.07
CA PHE A 170 18.75 0.00 -21.62
C PHE A 170 17.76 0.19 -20.48
N VAL A 171 16.90 1.20 -20.58
CA VAL A 171 15.81 1.46 -19.63
C VAL A 171 14.48 1.13 -20.31
N THR A 172 13.82 0.09 -19.83
CA THR A 172 12.52 -0.35 -20.35
C THR A 172 11.42 0.68 -20.10
N PRO A 173 10.26 0.57 -20.77
CA PRO A 173 9.11 1.44 -20.51
C PRO A 173 8.60 1.38 -19.07
N THR A 174 8.93 0.33 -18.32
CA THR A 174 8.50 0.14 -16.93
C THR A 174 9.60 0.51 -15.94
N GLY A 175 10.76 0.99 -16.42
CA GLY A 175 11.85 1.47 -15.58
C GLY A 175 12.86 0.42 -15.14
N VAL A 176 12.77 -0.83 -15.63
CA VAL A 176 13.83 -1.84 -15.43
C VAL A 176 15.10 -1.39 -16.16
N LYS A 177 16.24 -1.37 -15.46
CA LYS A 177 17.58 -1.12 -16.01
C LYS A 177 18.19 -2.43 -16.49
N ILE A 178 18.82 -2.41 -17.67
CA ILE A 178 19.66 -3.49 -18.19
C ILE A 178 21.02 -2.89 -18.54
N THR A 179 21.94 -2.91 -17.58
CA THR A 179 23.32 -2.43 -17.78
C THR A 179 24.16 -3.54 -18.40
N VAL A 180 24.63 -3.28 -19.62
CA VAL A 180 25.41 -4.20 -20.45
C VAL A 180 26.89 -3.88 -20.29
N GLU A 181 27.61 -4.74 -19.58
CA GLU A 181 29.07 -4.70 -19.55
C GLU A 181 29.62 -5.40 -20.80
N THR A 182 30.55 -4.74 -21.48
CA THR A 182 31.15 -5.27 -22.72
C THR A 182 32.58 -5.73 -22.49
N ALA A 183 32.98 -6.80 -23.20
CA ALA A 183 34.35 -7.31 -23.19
C ALA A 183 34.99 -7.17 -24.58
N PRO A 184 36.31 -6.88 -24.67
CA PRO A 184 37.02 -6.90 -25.94
C PRO A 184 36.93 -8.27 -26.62
N TRP A 185 36.71 -8.27 -27.93
CA TRP A 185 36.64 -9.47 -28.75
C TRP A 185 37.62 -9.41 -29.93
N GLY A 186 38.39 -10.49 -30.07
CA GLY A 186 39.40 -10.60 -31.11
C GLY A 186 40.52 -9.57 -30.99
N SER A 187 41.08 -9.13 -32.12
CA SER A 187 42.20 -8.17 -32.17
C SER A 187 41.85 -6.89 -32.94
N SER A 188 40.61 -6.74 -33.38
CA SER A 188 40.14 -5.62 -34.23
C SER A 188 39.61 -4.42 -33.46
N GLY A 189 39.67 -4.44 -32.12
CA GLY A 189 39.03 -3.42 -31.28
C GLY A 189 37.51 -3.55 -31.21
N ALA A 190 36.95 -4.69 -31.63
CA ALA A 190 35.56 -5.02 -31.41
C ALA A 190 35.33 -5.36 -29.93
N THR A 191 34.12 -5.14 -29.46
CA THR A 191 33.62 -5.55 -28.15
C THR A 191 32.42 -6.45 -28.34
N VAL A 192 32.01 -7.19 -27.31
CA VAL A 192 30.79 -8.02 -27.27
C VAL A 192 30.14 -7.86 -25.90
N SER A 193 28.84 -8.12 -25.78
CA SER A 193 28.20 -8.23 -24.46
C SER A 193 28.85 -9.35 -23.63
N ASP A 194 29.16 -9.06 -22.37
CA ASP A 194 29.73 -10.03 -21.43
C ASP A 194 28.83 -10.28 -20.24
N ASN A 195 28.45 -9.21 -19.52
CA ASN A 195 27.58 -9.31 -18.36
C ASN A 195 26.36 -8.40 -18.53
N LEU A 196 25.21 -8.87 -18.05
CA LEU A 196 24.00 -8.09 -17.91
C LEU A 196 23.70 -7.95 -16.42
N TYR A 197 23.66 -6.71 -15.94
CA TYR A 197 23.17 -6.38 -14.61
C TYR A 197 21.79 -5.76 -14.79
N ILE A 198 20.78 -6.42 -14.25
CA ILE A 198 19.38 -6.07 -14.44
C ILE A 198 18.79 -5.73 -13.08
N SER A 199 18.15 -4.57 -12.96
CA SER A 199 17.62 -4.08 -11.68
C SER A 199 16.30 -3.33 -11.84
N ARG A 200 15.43 -3.50 -10.84
CA ARG A 200 14.28 -2.65 -10.53
C ARG A 200 14.12 -2.62 -9.00
N GLY A 201 14.69 -1.62 -8.33
CA GLY A 201 14.78 -1.63 -6.87
C GLY A 201 15.57 -2.86 -6.37
N ASP A 202 14.98 -3.63 -5.45
CA ASP A 202 15.58 -4.84 -4.87
C ASP A 202 15.50 -6.07 -5.78
N ASP A 203 14.63 -6.05 -6.80
CA ASP A 203 14.59 -7.05 -7.86
C ASP A 203 15.85 -6.96 -8.72
N GLN A 204 16.61 -8.05 -8.74
CA GLN A 204 17.89 -8.13 -9.43
C GLN A 204 18.01 -9.42 -10.24
N ALA A 205 18.57 -9.30 -11.44
CA ALA A 205 19.08 -10.42 -12.20
C ALA A 205 20.49 -10.14 -12.72
N VAL A 206 21.34 -11.17 -12.70
CA VAL A 206 22.71 -11.09 -13.18
C VAL A 206 22.97 -12.22 -14.15
N VAL A 207 23.38 -11.86 -15.37
CA VAL A 207 23.91 -12.77 -16.37
C VAL A 207 25.39 -12.50 -16.52
N THR A 208 26.24 -13.51 -16.39
CA THR A 208 27.70 -13.35 -16.53
C THR A 208 28.28 -14.26 -17.59
N GLY A 209 29.36 -13.82 -18.22
CA GLY A 209 30.18 -14.68 -19.07
C GLY A 209 29.57 -14.94 -20.45
N LEU A 210 28.68 -14.07 -20.92
CA LEU A 210 28.17 -14.11 -22.30
C LEU A 210 29.36 -14.03 -23.28
N SER A 211 30.44 -13.33 -22.97
CA SER A 211 31.61 -13.23 -23.85
C SER A 211 32.52 -14.48 -23.85
N ASN A 212 32.24 -15.49 -23.02
CA ASN A 212 33.02 -16.73 -22.95
C ASN A 212 32.54 -17.81 -23.94
N ASN A 213 32.62 -17.57 -25.25
CA ASN A 213 32.60 -18.66 -26.25
C ASN A 213 34.01 -19.17 -26.51
N ALA A 214 34.56 -19.93 -25.57
CA ALA A 214 35.66 -20.82 -25.91
C ALA A 214 35.17 -21.86 -26.94
N ASN A 215 35.36 -21.58 -28.24
CA ASN A 215 35.29 -22.52 -29.38
C ASN A 215 33.99 -22.61 -30.22
N GLY A 216 33.26 -21.52 -30.45
CA GLY A 216 32.30 -21.45 -31.59
C GLY A 216 31.17 -22.49 -31.58
N GLY A 217 30.80 -22.97 -30.39
CA GLY A 217 29.69 -23.88 -30.13
C GLY A 217 29.41 -23.80 -28.64
N GLY A 218 28.25 -23.26 -28.30
CA GLY A 218 27.93 -22.73 -26.98
C GLY A 218 28.11 -23.68 -25.79
N GLN A 219 28.15 -23.03 -24.63
CA GLN A 219 28.36 -23.49 -23.25
C GLN A 219 29.79 -23.85 -22.82
N SER A 220 30.22 -23.15 -21.77
CA SER A 220 30.35 -23.88 -20.50
C SER A 220 30.18 -23.06 -19.21
N ASP A 221 30.30 -21.73 -19.21
CA ASP A 221 30.50 -21.01 -17.94
C ASP A 221 29.58 -19.78 -17.72
N ASP A 222 28.61 -19.51 -18.60
CA ASP A 222 27.70 -18.39 -18.40
C ASP A 222 26.64 -18.71 -17.34
N THR A 223 26.44 -17.79 -16.40
CA THR A 223 25.55 -17.99 -15.25
C THR A 223 24.39 -17.02 -15.31
N LEU A 224 23.23 -17.46 -14.84
CA LEU A 224 22.06 -16.63 -14.59
C LEU A 224 21.68 -16.78 -13.12
N ARG A 225 21.47 -15.65 -12.45
CA ARG A 225 20.96 -15.58 -11.07
C ARG A 225 19.88 -14.51 -11.01
N VAL A 226 18.82 -14.78 -10.23
CA VAL A 226 17.72 -13.85 -9.96
C VAL A 226 17.48 -13.84 -8.45
N ALA A 227 17.24 -12.67 -7.87
CA ALA A 227 16.88 -12.48 -6.48
C ALA A 227 16.03 -11.20 -6.33
N SER A 228 15.21 -11.12 -5.29
CA SER A 228 14.36 -9.97 -4.97
C SER A 228 14.74 -9.32 -3.63
N ASP A 229 16.02 -9.37 -3.27
CA ASP A 229 16.53 -8.88 -1.99
C ASP A 229 17.76 -7.95 -2.13
N GLY A 230 18.01 -7.44 -3.33
CA GLY A 230 19.13 -6.55 -3.63
C GLY A 230 20.53 -7.19 -3.46
N SER A 231 20.62 -8.51 -3.26
CA SER A 231 21.87 -9.16 -2.82
C SER A 231 22.83 -9.57 -3.93
N LEU A 232 22.43 -9.49 -5.20
CA LEU A 232 23.25 -9.97 -6.31
C LEU A 232 24.34 -8.99 -6.70
N PHE A 233 24.04 -7.68 -6.67
CA PHE A 233 24.99 -6.62 -6.95
C PHE A 233 24.56 -5.29 -6.33
N ASP A 234 25.50 -4.36 -6.22
CA ASP A 234 25.23 -2.96 -5.87
C ASP A 234 25.15 -2.15 -7.16
N ASP A 235 23.94 -1.68 -7.52
CA ASP A 235 23.67 -0.91 -8.75
C ASP A 235 24.54 0.35 -8.80
N ALA A 236 24.77 0.99 -7.65
CA ALA A 236 25.60 2.18 -7.52
C ALA A 236 27.09 1.98 -7.82
N THR A 237 27.52 0.71 -7.95
CA THR A 237 28.88 0.38 -8.38
C THR A 237 28.99 0.08 -9.88
N LYS A 238 27.87 0.10 -10.61
CA LYS A 238 27.81 -0.15 -12.04
C LYS A 238 27.81 1.17 -12.80
N ASN A 239 28.66 1.25 -13.82
CA ASN A 239 28.69 2.41 -14.70
C ASN A 239 27.54 2.27 -15.70
N ASP A 240 26.59 3.21 -15.75
CA ASP A 240 25.47 3.08 -16.68
C ASP A 240 25.89 3.31 -18.14
N GLY A 241 27.02 3.97 -18.38
CA GLY A 241 27.56 4.21 -19.72
C GLY A 241 26.59 5.03 -20.58
N THR A 242 26.49 4.72 -21.87
CA THR A 242 25.45 5.36 -22.71
C THR A 242 24.08 4.79 -22.33
N ILE A 243 23.13 5.65 -22.02
CA ILE A 243 21.77 5.24 -21.61
C ILE A 243 20.84 5.30 -22.81
N PHE A 244 20.07 4.24 -23.03
CA PHE A 244 19.04 4.12 -24.04
C PHE A 244 17.67 4.04 -23.37
N VAL A 245 16.76 4.92 -23.80
CA VAL A 245 15.38 5.00 -23.32
C VAL A 245 14.42 4.78 -24.48
N THR A 246 13.25 4.21 -24.22
CA THR A 246 12.27 3.91 -25.27
C THR A 246 11.59 5.17 -25.79
N THR A 247 11.42 5.33 -27.11
CA THR A 247 10.82 6.55 -27.69
C THR A 247 9.27 6.50 -27.71
N ASN A 248 8.71 5.30 -27.89
CA ASN A 248 7.26 5.07 -28.02
C ASN A 248 6.65 4.27 -26.86
N GLY A 249 7.43 4.04 -25.79
CA GLY A 249 7.00 3.23 -24.65
C GLY A 249 6.91 1.74 -24.96
N ASP A 250 7.60 1.28 -26.01
CA ASP A 250 7.83 -0.13 -26.30
C ASP A 250 9.32 -0.45 -26.41
N VAL A 251 9.68 -1.74 -26.24
CA VAL A 251 11.06 -2.22 -26.29
C VAL A 251 11.63 -2.34 -27.70
N SER A 252 11.01 -1.73 -28.71
CA SER A 252 11.40 -1.84 -30.13
C SER A 252 11.79 -0.51 -30.78
N ASP A 253 11.90 0.58 -30.02
CA ASP A 253 12.31 1.89 -30.52
C ASP A 253 13.12 2.61 -29.44
N TRP A 254 14.42 2.74 -29.66
CA TRP A 254 15.36 3.28 -28.67
C TRP A 254 15.96 4.62 -29.09
N SER A 255 16.10 5.51 -28.11
CA SER A 255 16.78 6.79 -28.25
C SER A 255 17.86 6.91 -27.17
N ALA A 256 18.93 7.64 -27.47
CA ALA A 256 19.96 7.92 -26.47
C ALA A 256 19.46 9.03 -25.52
N LEU A 257 19.59 8.82 -24.21
CA LEU A 257 19.26 9.81 -23.20
C LEU A 257 20.06 11.11 -23.45
N ASN A 258 19.37 12.25 -23.56
CA ASN A 258 19.95 13.55 -23.92
C ASN A 258 20.65 13.62 -25.30
N GLY A 259 20.40 12.64 -26.19
CA GLY A 259 20.98 12.55 -27.53
C GLY A 259 19.99 12.85 -28.67
N ASP A 260 20.49 12.80 -29.91
CA ASP A 260 19.64 12.75 -31.11
C ASP A 260 19.11 11.31 -31.32
N ASP A 261 18.00 11.15 -32.07
CA ASP A 261 17.49 9.85 -32.51
C ASP A 261 18.59 8.97 -33.15
N ILE A 262 18.56 7.67 -32.84
CA ILE A 262 19.52 6.70 -33.36
C ILE A 262 19.15 6.35 -34.80
N SER A 263 19.74 7.08 -35.75
CA SER A 263 19.33 6.99 -37.16
C SER A 263 20.08 5.97 -38.02
N SER A 264 21.21 5.42 -37.54
CA SER A 264 21.92 4.21 -38.02
C SER A 264 23.40 4.20 -37.64
N GLY A 265 23.96 2.99 -37.50
CA GLY A 265 25.40 2.76 -37.26
C GLY A 265 25.81 2.90 -35.79
N LYS A 266 27.12 3.07 -35.55
CA LYS A 266 27.67 3.14 -34.19
C LYS A 266 27.21 4.42 -33.49
N VAL A 267 26.46 4.28 -32.40
CA VAL A 267 26.03 5.41 -31.57
C VAL A 267 27.25 6.14 -31.04
N ALA A 268 27.24 7.47 -31.19
CA ALA A 268 28.26 8.33 -30.59
C ALA A 268 28.08 8.32 -29.07
N GLN A 269 28.91 7.55 -28.39
CA GLN A 269 28.81 7.40 -26.95
C GLN A 269 29.20 8.69 -26.27
N THR A 270 28.24 9.25 -25.56
CA THR A 270 28.48 10.35 -24.63
C THR A 270 28.78 9.68 -23.31
N GLU A 271 29.96 9.91 -22.73
CA GLU A 271 30.26 9.42 -21.38
C GLU A 271 29.23 10.05 -20.43
N VAL A 272 28.15 9.33 -20.11
CA VAL A 272 27.42 9.58 -18.88
C VAL A 272 28.30 8.95 -17.80
N THR A 273 29.12 9.79 -17.17
CA THR A 273 29.97 9.36 -16.05
C THR A 273 29.18 9.23 -14.74
N GLU A 274 27.87 9.46 -14.79
CA GLU A 274 26.99 9.51 -13.63
C GLU A 274 25.99 8.35 -13.69
N GLU A 275 25.72 7.77 -12.52
CA GLU A 275 24.67 6.78 -12.32
C GLU A 275 23.30 7.43 -12.43
N ILE A 276 22.36 6.72 -13.06
CA ILE A 276 20.94 7.06 -13.06
C ILE A 276 20.16 6.14 -12.14
N THR A 277 19.17 6.72 -11.46
CA THR A 277 18.11 5.95 -10.82
C THR A 277 16.87 5.97 -11.70
N THR A 278 16.25 4.82 -11.88
CA THR A 278 15.01 4.69 -12.65
C THR A 278 13.87 4.30 -11.72
N LEU A 279 12.69 4.86 -11.97
CA LEU A 279 11.47 4.47 -11.29
C LEU A 279 10.39 4.17 -12.34
N PRO A 280 9.55 3.15 -12.12
CA PRO A 280 8.38 2.94 -12.97
C PRO A 280 7.48 4.17 -13.00
N LEU A 281 6.91 4.50 -14.15
CA LEU A 281 6.07 5.69 -14.34
C LEU A 281 4.63 5.48 -13.84
N THR A 282 4.47 4.99 -12.61
CA THR A 282 3.17 4.76 -11.97
C THR A 282 2.52 6.07 -11.53
N ASP A 283 1.20 6.03 -11.32
CA ASP A 283 0.46 7.18 -10.80
C ASP A 283 0.97 7.59 -9.41
N LYS A 284 1.36 6.63 -8.57
CA LYS A 284 1.93 6.90 -7.24
C LYS A 284 3.27 7.63 -7.32
N ASN A 285 4.18 7.21 -8.22
CA ASN A 285 5.48 7.86 -8.35
C ASN A 285 5.35 9.29 -8.88
N LYS A 286 4.42 9.51 -9.81
CA LYS A 286 4.05 10.86 -10.27
C LYS A 286 3.44 11.70 -9.16
N GLU A 287 2.53 11.13 -8.37
CA GLU A 287 1.92 11.83 -7.25
C GLU A 287 2.97 12.22 -6.21
N MET A 288 3.95 11.37 -5.92
CA MET A 288 5.05 11.68 -5.00
C MET A 288 5.90 12.86 -5.44
N LEU A 289 6.37 12.86 -6.69
CA LEU A 289 7.09 13.99 -7.24
C LEU A 289 6.24 15.27 -7.17
N THR A 290 4.96 15.17 -7.52
CA THR A 290 4.02 16.29 -7.44
C THR A 290 3.86 16.81 -6.01
N LYS A 291 3.75 15.93 -5.00
CA LYS A 291 3.68 16.32 -3.58
C LYS A 291 4.97 16.98 -3.11
N ALA A 292 6.11 16.53 -3.61
CA ALA A 292 7.41 17.16 -3.38
C ALA A 292 7.57 18.51 -4.12
N GLY A 293 6.56 18.94 -4.89
CA GLY A 293 6.58 20.19 -5.63
C GLY A 293 7.39 20.12 -6.94
N LEU A 294 7.62 18.91 -7.44
CA LEU A 294 8.36 18.63 -8.66
C LEU A 294 7.39 18.22 -9.77
N ASP A 295 7.67 18.61 -11.01
CA ASP A 295 6.88 18.16 -12.16
C ASP A 295 7.40 16.80 -12.62
N PRO A 296 6.60 15.71 -12.60
CA PRO A 296 7.04 14.41 -13.09
C PRO A 296 7.51 14.44 -14.54
N ALA A 297 6.98 15.36 -15.36
CA ALA A 297 7.36 15.48 -16.76
C ALA A 297 8.84 15.89 -16.95
N ASP A 298 9.43 16.57 -15.96
CA ASP A 298 10.84 16.98 -16.01
C ASP A 298 11.81 15.78 -15.85
N TYR A 299 11.32 14.63 -15.38
CA TYR A 299 12.09 13.40 -15.14
C TYR A 299 11.59 12.23 -15.98
N THR A 300 10.56 12.43 -16.81
CA THR A 300 9.96 11.37 -17.61
C THR A 300 10.73 11.24 -18.92
N GLU A 301 11.36 10.09 -19.11
CA GLU A 301 12.10 9.76 -20.32
C GLU A 301 11.56 8.44 -20.87
N GLY A 302 10.96 8.52 -22.05
CA GLY A 302 10.22 7.40 -22.62
C GLY A 302 9.05 6.96 -21.73
N GLY A 303 9.09 5.69 -21.30
CA GLY A 303 8.09 5.11 -20.41
C GLY A 303 8.40 5.20 -18.91
N ALA A 304 9.59 5.66 -18.51
CA ALA A 304 10.04 5.61 -17.12
C ALA A 304 10.38 7.00 -16.55
N LEU A 305 10.48 7.09 -15.22
CA LEU A 305 11.18 8.21 -14.59
C LEU A 305 12.67 7.87 -14.58
N VAL A 306 13.50 8.76 -15.13
CA VAL A 306 14.95 8.60 -15.19
C VAL A 306 15.59 9.82 -14.52
N LEU A 307 16.27 9.59 -13.40
CA LEU A 307 16.86 10.64 -12.59
C LEU A 307 18.38 10.49 -12.59
N THR A 308 19.09 11.54 -12.96
CA THR A 308 20.54 11.64 -12.70
C THR A 308 20.81 11.68 -11.20
N SER A 309 22.04 11.36 -10.79
CA SER A 309 22.48 11.47 -9.40
C SER A 309 22.18 12.84 -8.76
N THR A 310 22.28 13.93 -9.53
CA THR A 310 21.98 15.29 -9.05
C THR A 310 20.49 15.54 -8.88
N GLU A 311 19.68 15.06 -9.83
CA GLU A 311 18.22 15.13 -9.76
C GLU A 311 17.70 14.30 -8.60
N MET A 312 18.18 13.07 -8.43
CA MET A 312 17.82 12.21 -7.31
C MET A 312 18.16 12.85 -5.96
N ALA A 313 19.34 13.49 -5.83
CA ALA A 313 19.67 14.24 -4.61
C ALA A 313 18.70 15.42 -4.34
N THR A 314 18.19 16.05 -5.40
CA THR A 314 17.19 17.11 -5.30
C THR A 314 15.84 16.54 -4.85
N VAL A 315 15.37 15.47 -5.50
CA VAL A 315 14.13 14.76 -5.14
C VAL A 315 14.18 14.29 -3.69
N LYS A 316 15.28 13.66 -3.28
CA LYS A 316 15.51 13.25 -1.89
C LYS A 316 15.37 14.42 -0.92
N THR A 317 16.02 15.55 -1.21
CA THR A 317 15.98 16.72 -0.33
C THR A 317 14.56 17.30 -0.21
N THR A 318 13.81 17.35 -1.31
CA THR A 318 12.43 17.86 -1.27
C THR A 318 11.50 16.89 -0.56
N MET A 319 11.65 15.58 -0.77
CA MET A 319 10.85 14.56 -0.11
C MET A 319 11.12 14.46 1.40
N GLU A 320 12.39 14.55 1.83
CA GLU A 320 12.76 14.60 3.27
C GLU A 320 12.15 15.81 4.01
N SER A 321 11.79 16.87 3.26
CA SER A 321 11.12 18.05 3.81
C SER A 321 9.62 17.88 4.03
N LEU A 322 9.01 16.84 3.45
CA LEU A 322 7.58 16.56 3.60
C LEU A 322 7.26 16.08 5.01
N PHE A 323 6.06 16.42 5.48
CA PHE A 323 5.58 15.93 6.76
C PHE A 323 5.12 14.49 6.62
N THR A 324 5.60 13.63 7.53
CA THR A 324 5.33 12.19 7.47
C THR A 324 4.90 11.60 8.82
N ILE A 325 4.01 10.62 8.74
CA ILE A 325 3.55 9.80 9.88
C ILE A 325 3.74 8.33 9.50
N GLU A 326 4.14 7.48 10.43
CA GLU A 326 4.24 6.04 10.17
C GLU A 326 2.85 5.45 9.89
N ALA A 327 2.72 4.64 8.83
CA ALA A 327 1.47 4.00 8.39
C ALA A 327 1.11 2.78 9.26
N THR A 328 1.11 2.95 10.59
CA THR A 328 0.67 1.92 11.51
C THR A 328 -0.86 1.72 11.41
N PRO A 329 -1.38 0.51 11.70
CA PRO A 329 -2.83 0.27 11.71
C PRO A 329 -3.60 1.23 12.63
N GLU A 330 -2.97 1.65 13.74
CA GLU A 330 -3.55 2.60 14.70
C GLU A 330 -3.67 4.01 14.10
N ASN A 331 -2.63 4.49 13.42
CA ASN A 331 -2.64 5.81 12.77
C ASN A 331 -3.61 5.84 11.58
N ILE A 332 -3.63 4.79 10.76
CA ILE A 332 -4.56 4.64 9.64
C ILE A 332 -6.01 4.69 10.14
N ALA A 333 -6.36 3.87 11.13
CA ALA A 333 -7.73 3.81 11.65
C ALA A 333 -8.20 5.15 12.24
N LEU A 334 -7.31 5.86 12.95
CA LEU A 334 -7.62 7.19 13.51
C LEU A 334 -7.89 8.21 12.40
N LEU A 335 -7.05 8.22 11.36
CA LEU A 335 -7.19 9.14 10.24
C LEU A 335 -8.45 8.85 9.40
N GLU A 336 -8.76 7.57 9.15
CA GLU A 336 -10.03 7.16 8.52
C GLU A 336 -11.24 7.63 9.33
N GLU A 337 -11.19 7.50 10.66
CA GLU A 337 -12.29 7.97 11.54
C GLU A 337 -12.43 9.50 11.51
N MET A 338 -11.33 10.22 11.35
CA MET A 338 -11.33 11.67 11.11
C MET A 338 -11.83 12.05 9.71
N GLY A 339 -11.98 11.08 8.81
CA GLY A 339 -12.46 11.26 7.44
C GLY A 339 -11.36 11.55 6.42
N ALA A 340 -10.09 11.21 6.72
CA ALA A 340 -9.00 11.33 5.78
C ALA A 340 -9.05 10.20 4.75
N ASP A 341 -8.71 10.51 3.50
CA ASP A 341 -8.54 9.51 2.45
C ASP A 341 -7.10 8.97 2.52
N ILE A 342 -6.93 7.76 3.03
CA ILE A 342 -5.62 7.14 3.21
C ILE A 342 -5.00 6.74 1.86
N SER A 343 -5.82 6.47 0.86
CA SER A 343 -5.35 5.97 -0.44
C SER A 343 -4.43 6.95 -1.16
N THR A 344 -4.59 8.26 -0.92
CA THR A 344 -3.76 9.32 -1.47
C THR A 344 -2.58 9.70 -0.57
N LEU A 345 -2.53 9.17 0.65
CA LEU A 345 -1.55 9.55 1.66
C LEU A 345 -0.51 8.46 1.89
N GLN A 346 -0.83 7.19 1.62
CA GLN A 346 0.04 6.07 1.96
C GLN A 346 1.04 5.74 0.84
N TYR A 347 2.33 5.76 1.22
CA TYR A 347 3.47 5.46 0.37
C TYR A 347 4.40 4.54 1.16
N GLY A 348 4.40 3.25 0.82
CA GLY A 348 5.11 2.21 1.57
C GLY A 348 4.68 2.17 3.04
N SER A 349 5.66 2.32 3.94
CA SER A 349 5.48 2.34 5.39
C SER A 349 5.02 3.69 5.95
N ALA A 350 4.92 4.73 5.11
CA ALA A 350 4.73 6.11 5.52
C ALA A 350 3.43 6.72 4.97
N LEU A 351 2.88 7.66 5.73
CA LEU A 351 1.82 8.57 5.31
C LEU A 351 2.44 9.93 5.02
N VAL A 352 2.32 10.42 3.79
CA VAL A 352 3.03 11.60 3.28
C VAL A 352 2.05 12.72 2.98
N PHE A 353 2.32 13.89 3.57
CA PHE A 353 1.47 15.07 3.50
C PHE A 353 2.22 16.26 2.92
N THR A 354 1.60 16.91 1.94
CA THR A 354 1.94 18.29 1.56
C THR A 354 1.64 19.25 2.72
N GLU A 355 2.19 20.46 2.68
CA GLU A 355 1.88 21.47 3.70
C GLU A 355 0.39 21.84 3.75
N ALA A 356 -0.31 21.79 2.61
CA ALA A 356 -1.76 22.03 2.57
C ALA A 356 -2.56 20.88 3.21
N GLU A 357 -2.20 19.62 2.91
CA GLU A 357 -2.85 18.44 3.52
C GLU A 357 -2.57 18.37 5.02
N LYS A 358 -1.37 18.73 5.46
CA LYS A 358 -1.01 18.84 6.88
C LYS A 358 -1.86 19.89 7.59
N GLU A 359 -2.10 21.04 6.98
CA GLU A 359 -2.96 22.07 7.57
C GLU A 359 -4.42 21.61 7.62
N ASN A 360 -4.90 20.93 6.57
CA ASN A 360 -6.21 20.30 6.57
C ASN A 360 -6.33 19.25 7.69
N LEU A 361 -5.29 18.43 7.87
CA LEU A 361 -5.24 17.41 8.92
C LEU A 361 -5.33 18.04 10.32
N LYS A 362 -4.68 19.20 10.57
CA LYS A 362 -4.84 19.93 11.83
C LYS A 362 -6.29 20.37 12.05
N GLN A 363 -6.95 20.88 11.01
CA GLN A 363 -8.34 21.29 11.10
C GLN A 363 -9.25 20.08 11.37
N MET A 364 -9.08 18.98 10.64
CA MET A 364 -9.81 17.74 10.85
C MET A 364 -9.62 17.20 12.27
N SER A 365 -8.39 17.25 12.79
CA SER A 365 -8.09 16.82 14.16
C SER A 365 -8.84 17.69 15.18
N SER A 366 -8.86 19.01 14.99
CA SER A 366 -9.61 19.93 15.85
C SER A 366 -11.11 19.65 15.81
N ASP A 367 -11.69 19.52 14.62
CA ASP A 367 -13.13 19.27 14.43
C ASP A 367 -13.54 17.91 15.04
N PHE A 368 -12.68 16.90 14.89
CA PHE A 368 -12.88 15.59 15.47
C PHE A 368 -12.87 15.64 17.00
N VAL A 369 -11.90 16.33 17.62
CA VAL A 369 -11.85 16.54 19.08
C VAL A 369 -13.10 17.28 19.59
N ASP A 370 -13.55 18.31 18.88
CA ASP A 370 -14.76 19.05 19.23
C ASP A 370 -16.02 18.16 19.16
N SER A 371 -16.11 17.30 18.12
CA SER A 371 -17.21 16.35 17.97
C SER A 371 -17.26 15.32 19.10
N LEU A 372 -16.11 14.76 19.48
CA LEU A 372 -15.99 13.81 20.59
C LEU A 372 -16.31 14.46 21.93
N THR A 373 -15.85 15.70 22.14
CA THR A 373 -16.15 16.47 23.34
C THR A 373 -17.66 16.74 23.47
N SER A 374 -18.31 17.15 22.38
CA SER A 374 -19.77 17.36 22.33
C SER A 374 -20.54 16.06 22.61
N ARG A 375 -20.10 14.94 22.04
CA ARG A 375 -20.67 13.62 22.31
C ARG A 375 -20.51 13.24 23.78
N SER A 376 -19.31 13.37 24.34
CA SER A 376 -19.02 13.10 25.76
C SER A 376 -19.91 13.95 26.70
N GLN A 377 -20.11 15.23 26.40
CA GLN A 377 -21.05 16.09 27.14
C GLN A 377 -22.49 15.58 27.07
N THR A 378 -22.95 15.14 25.90
CA THR A 378 -24.29 14.57 25.72
C THR A 378 -24.46 13.27 26.51
N GLU A 379 -23.44 12.41 26.47
CA GLU A 379 -23.42 11.13 27.19
C GLU A 379 -23.38 11.34 28.72
N LEU A 380 -22.67 12.36 29.20
CA LEU A 380 -22.68 12.76 30.62
C LEU A 380 -24.08 13.20 31.09
N ILE A 381 -24.79 14.00 30.27
CA ILE A 381 -26.16 14.42 30.58
C ILE A 381 -27.10 13.20 30.64
N ALA A 382 -26.97 12.28 29.69
CA ALA A 382 -27.75 11.04 29.66
C ALA A 382 -27.47 10.16 30.89
N LEU A 383 -26.19 10.03 31.28
CA LEU A 383 -25.77 9.28 32.47
C LEU A 383 -26.34 9.90 33.74
N GLN A 384 -26.29 11.23 33.89
CA GLN A 384 -26.89 11.94 35.04
C GLN A 384 -28.40 11.69 35.12
N SER A 385 -29.10 11.69 33.98
CA SER A 385 -30.53 11.37 33.91
C SER A 385 -30.84 9.92 34.33
N LEU A 386 -30.02 8.96 33.89
CA LEU A 386 -30.14 7.55 34.30
C LEU A 386 -29.88 7.37 35.80
N MET A 387 -28.83 8.01 36.34
CA MET A 387 -28.53 7.96 37.78
C MET A 387 -29.68 8.54 38.62
N ASN A 388 -30.25 9.68 38.19
CA ASN A 388 -31.41 10.25 38.88
C ASN A 388 -32.61 9.28 38.87
N LYS A 389 -32.88 8.61 37.75
CA LYS A 389 -33.95 7.59 37.65
C LYS A 389 -33.69 6.36 38.50
N TYR A 390 -32.43 5.94 38.60
CA TYR A 390 -32.00 4.84 39.46
C TYR A 390 -32.22 5.21 40.94
N ASP A 391 -31.78 6.39 41.37
CA ASP A 391 -32.01 6.89 42.73
C ASP A 391 -33.51 6.98 43.08
N GLU A 392 -34.34 7.42 42.13
CA GLU A 392 -35.79 7.40 42.29
C GLU A 392 -36.35 5.98 42.43
N ASN A 393 -35.86 5.02 41.64
CA ASN A 393 -36.27 3.62 41.72
C ASN A 393 -35.89 3.02 43.09
N VAL A 394 -34.66 3.25 43.55
CA VAL A 394 -34.20 2.81 44.88
C VAL A 394 -35.07 3.41 46.00
N LYS A 395 -35.41 4.71 45.92
CA LYS A 395 -36.33 5.35 46.87
C LYS A 395 -37.72 4.71 46.84
N GLN A 396 -38.26 4.42 45.65
CA GLN A 396 -39.55 3.75 45.49
C GLN A 396 -39.53 2.33 46.08
N GLN A 397 -38.50 1.54 45.79
CA GLN A 397 -38.30 0.21 46.38
C GLN A 397 -38.22 0.28 47.90
N THR A 398 -37.43 1.20 48.45
CA THR A 398 -37.29 1.39 49.90
C THR A 398 -38.62 1.72 50.57
N ASN A 399 -39.39 2.64 49.98
CA ASN A 399 -40.71 3.02 50.48
C ASN A 399 -41.71 1.85 50.38
N MET A 400 -41.68 1.09 49.28
CA MET A 400 -42.53 -0.10 49.11
C MET A 400 -42.17 -1.20 50.12
N LEU A 401 -40.88 -1.42 50.37
CA LEU A 401 -40.40 -2.40 51.35
C LEU A 401 -40.81 -2.00 52.77
N SER A 402 -40.64 -0.73 53.12
CA SER A 402 -41.09 -0.17 54.40
C SER A 402 -42.61 -0.31 54.60
N THR A 403 -43.39 -0.03 53.56
CA THR A 403 -44.84 -0.19 53.58
C THR A 403 -45.23 -1.66 53.74
N ALA A 404 -44.60 -2.56 52.97
CA ALA A 404 -44.86 -4.00 53.06
C ALA A 404 -44.53 -4.57 54.45
N HIS A 405 -43.42 -4.15 55.06
CA HIS A 405 -43.06 -4.52 56.43
C HIS A 405 -44.11 -4.06 57.44
N SER A 406 -44.50 -2.78 57.36
CA SER A 406 -45.50 -2.19 58.26
C SER A 406 -46.86 -2.89 58.15
N GLU A 407 -47.25 -3.29 56.93
CA GLU A 407 -48.48 -4.03 56.69
C GLU A 407 -48.40 -5.47 57.22
N ASN A 408 -47.27 -6.15 57.03
CA ASN A 408 -47.07 -7.51 57.55
C ASN A 408 -47.10 -7.53 59.09
N ASP A 409 -46.47 -6.55 59.74
CA ASP A 409 -46.52 -6.38 61.20
C ASP A 409 -47.96 -6.16 61.70
N SER A 410 -48.78 -5.42 60.95
CA SER A 410 -50.21 -5.22 61.25
C SER A 410 -51.03 -6.51 61.10
N ILE A 411 -50.77 -7.31 60.06
CA ILE A 411 -51.44 -8.61 59.86
C ILE A 411 -51.05 -9.59 60.96
N ILE A 412 -49.75 -9.69 61.30
CA ILE A 412 -49.25 -10.52 62.40
C ILE A 412 -49.84 -10.06 63.73
N GLY A 413 -49.94 -8.74 63.95
CA GLY A 413 -50.58 -8.15 65.11
C GLY A 413 -52.07 -8.53 65.24
N ASN A 414 -52.81 -8.52 64.13
CA ASN A 414 -54.24 -8.85 64.10
C ASN A 414 -54.53 -10.36 64.13
N THR A 415 -53.55 -11.20 63.75
CA THR A 415 -53.66 -12.67 63.79
C THR A 415 -53.14 -13.27 65.11
N ARG A 416 -52.43 -12.48 65.93
CA ARG A 416 -52.22 -12.76 67.36
C ARG A 416 -53.52 -12.48 68.13
N ILE A 417 -54.50 -13.37 68.00
CA ILE A 417 -55.64 -13.52 68.92
C ILE A 417 -55.54 -14.90 69.58
#